data_AF-A0A3D1JSZ2-F1
#
_entry.id   AF-A0A3D1JSZ2-F1
#
_cell.length_a   1.000
_cell.length_b   1.000
_cell.length_c   1.000
_cell.angle_alpha   90.00
_cell.angle_beta   90.00
_cell.angle_gamma   90.00
#
_symmetry.space_group_name_H-M   'P 1'
#
loop_
_entity.id
_entity.type
_entity.pdbx_description
1 polymer ?
#
loop_
_entity_poly.entity_id
_entity_poly.type
_entity_poly.pdbx_seq_one_letter_code
_entity_poly.pdbx_strand_id
1 'polypeptide(L)'
;MVFADLSGSTPLYETLGNQRATETVMRLTQWMGDVMLAHGGRVVKKLGDGVLGVFGSATQGVGAATELQRSHQIHLQRWPAVARMEMHVGVATGEVLEVDGDVYGDAVNVASRLCERAGPGEIWTTDVAALGAGVVPAVQFRKLGVFELRGKSEPQTIYQAEWRDNDSPEMLTMQAGLHSAIAPLDSFFGTIQLSWQGESLSYSSADVPVHLGRSSSAQLCITDPRVSRMHARIDWHNGAFTLTDVSSFGTWVYYEGGDAVVALRRDACRLYGTGQIALGMPFEAGAPSVDFRVAGSSMRLG
;
A
#
# COMPACT_ATOMS: atom_id res chain seq x y z
N MET A 1 -4.97 -18.28 8.52
CA MET A 1 -4.28 -17.22 9.30
C MET A 1 -4.83 -15.87 8.90
N VAL A 2 -5.10 -15.00 9.87
CA VAL A 2 -5.48 -13.59 9.65
C VAL A 2 -4.54 -12.73 10.50
N PHE A 3 -3.95 -11.71 9.89
CA PHE A 3 -3.17 -10.69 10.57
C PHE A 3 -3.82 -9.34 10.31
N ALA A 4 -4.25 -8.65 11.35
CA ALA A 4 -4.86 -7.33 11.25
C ALA A 4 -3.99 -6.34 12.02
N ASP A 5 -3.74 -5.18 11.44
CA ASP A 5 -2.82 -4.20 12.00
C ASP A 5 -3.36 -2.78 11.81
N LEU A 6 -3.03 -1.90 12.76
CA LEU A 6 -3.49 -0.52 12.77
C LEU A 6 -2.37 0.39 12.30
N SER A 7 -2.66 1.20 11.29
CA SER A 7 -1.75 2.25 10.81
C SER A 7 -2.11 3.60 11.42
N GLY A 8 -1.07 4.42 11.66
CA GLY A 8 -1.23 5.73 12.30
C GLY A 8 -1.17 5.71 13.82
N SER A 9 -0.65 4.63 14.43
CA SER A 9 -0.41 4.56 15.87
C SER A 9 0.66 5.57 16.32
N THR A 10 1.76 5.75 15.60
CA THR A 10 2.83 6.70 15.98
C THR A 10 2.36 8.16 16.12
N PRO A 11 1.64 8.76 15.15
CA PRO A 11 1.07 10.10 15.32
C PRO A 11 0.08 10.22 16.50
N LEU A 12 -0.58 9.12 16.87
CA LEU A 12 -1.47 9.08 18.03
C LEU A 12 -0.71 9.25 19.34
N TYR A 13 0.46 8.62 19.48
CA TYR A 13 1.33 8.76 20.65
C TYR A 13 1.82 10.20 20.82
N GLU A 14 2.19 10.86 19.73
CA GLU A 14 2.61 12.27 19.73
C GLU A 14 1.46 13.22 20.10
N THR A 15 0.24 12.92 19.64
CA THR A 15 -0.91 13.83 19.83
C THR A 15 -1.60 13.65 21.18
N LEU A 16 -1.80 12.41 21.64
CA LEU A 16 -2.57 12.09 22.84
C LEU A 16 -1.69 11.84 24.08
N GLY A 17 -0.38 11.70 23.89
CA GLY A 17 0.57 11.27 24.91
C GLY A 17 0.51 9.77 25.18
N ASN A 18 1.63 9.23 25.68
CA ASN A 18 1.87 7.78 25.75
C ASN A 18 0.76 6.98 26.45
N GLN A 19 0.24 7.48 27.58
CA GLN A 19 -0.76 6.75 28.34
C GLN A 19 -2.09 6.59 27.56
N ARG A 20 -2.64 7.69 27.03
CA ARG A 20 -3.93 7.67 26.33
C ARG A 20 -3.87 6.96 24.98
N ALA A 21 -2.74 7.10 24.27
CA ALA A 21 -2.50 6.36 23.03
C ALA A 21 -2.44 4.85 23.29
N THR A 22 -1.69 4.42 24.32
CA THR A 22 -1.61 3.01 24.73
C THR A 22 -2.99 2.45 25.07
N GLU A 23 -3.77 3.14 25.90
CA GLU A 23 -5.14 2.72 26.28
C GLU A 23 -6.06 2.58 25.05
N THR A 24 -5.88 3.44 24.05
CA THR A 24 -6.70 3.42 22.82
C THR A 24 -6.32 2.24 21.93
N VAL A 25 -5.01 2.02 21.70
CA VAL A 25 -4.51 0.87 20.94
C VAL A 25 -4.89 -0.45 21.63
N MET A 26 -4.79 -0.53 22.96
CA MET A 26 -5.19 -1.73 23.71
C MET A 26 -6.68 -2.04 23.57
N ARG A 27 -7.56 -1.02 23.59
CA ARG A 27 -9.00 -1.22 23.37
C ARG A 27 -9.30 -1.71 21.96
N LEU A 28 -8.64 -1.15 20.95
CA LEU A 28 -8.83 -1.60 19.57
C LEU A 28 -8.33 -3.01 19.35
N THR A 29 -7.12 -3.33 19.79
CA THR A 29 -6.56 -4.68 19.64
C THR A 29 -7.33 -5.72 20.45
N GLN A 30 -7.95 -5.33 21.57
CA GLN A 30 -8.93 -6.18 22.26
C GLN A 30 -10.17 -6.42 21.41
N TRP A 31 -10.81 -5.35 20.90
CA TRP A 31 -11.98 -5.46 20.04
C TRP A 31 -11.71 -6.27 18.78
N MET A 32 -10.55 -6.10 18.15
CA MET A 32 -10.11 -6.91 17.01
C MET A 32 -10.06 -8.40 17.36
N GLY A 33 -9.50 -8.72 18.53
CA GLY A 33 -9.48 -10.08 19.05
C GLY A 33 -10.89 -10.64 19.30
N ASP A 34 -11.79 -9.84 19.85
CA ASP A 34 -13.18 -10.24 20.12
C ASP A 34 -13.94 -10.56 18.83
N VAL A 35 -13.73 -9.78 17.75
CA VAL A 35 -14.30 -10.07 16.42
C VAL A 35 -13.73 -11.39 15.87
N MET A 36 -12.43 -11.62 15.99
CA MET A 36 -11.82 -12.88 15.54
C MET A 36 -12.41 -14.09 16.29
N LEU A 37 -12.62 -13.98 17.60
CA LEU A 37 -13.25 -15.03 18.41
C LEU A 37 -14.72 -15.26 18.00
N ALA A 38 -15.49 -14.20 17.75
CA ALA A 38 -16.89 -14.28 17.34
C ALA A 38 -17.08 -15.01 15.99
N HIS A 39 -16.07 -14.96 15.12
CA HIS A 39 -16.05 -15.68 13.84
C HIS A 39 -15.46 -17.11 13.93
N GLY A 40 -15.28 -17.63 15.15
CA GLY A 40 -14.77 -19.00 15.38
C GLY A 40 -13.25 -19.12 15.24
N GLY A 41 -12.53 -18.00 15.25
CA GLY A 41 -11.07 -17.99 15.32
C GLY A 41 -10.55 -18.10 16.74
N ARG A 42 -9.24 -18.26 16.85
CA ARG A 42 -8.47 -18.14 18.09
C ARG A 42 -7.43 -17.04 17.93
N VAL A 43 -7.34 -16.14 18.90
CA VAL A 43 -6.25 -15.15 18.95
C VAL A 43 -4.98 -15.87 19.40
N VAL A 44 -3.94 -15.82 18.57
CA VAL A 44 -2.63 -16.42 18.87
C VAL A 44 -1.83 -15.44 19.72
N LYS A 45 -1.68 -14.20 19.25
CA LYS A 45 -0.97 -13.14 19.97
C LYS A 45 -1.37 -11.75 19.50
N LYS A 46 -1.13 -10.78 20.36
CA LYS A 46 -1.18 -9.35 20.07
C LYS A 46 0.24 -8.80 19.97
N LEU A 47 0.50 -7.94 18.99
CA LEU A 47 1.82 -7.44 18.63
C LEU A 47 1.76 -5.91 18.60
N GLY A 48 1.69 -5.28 19.77
CA GLY A 48 1.50 -3.84 19.86
C GLY A 48 0.13 -3.41 19.35
N ASP A 49 0.08 -2.91 18.12
CA ASP A 49 -1.09 -2.50 17.35
C ASP A 49 -1.65 -3.59 16.41
N GLY A 50 -0.95 -4.72 16.28
CA GLY A 50 -1.37 -5.87 15.47
C GLY A 50 -2.04 -7.00 16.26
N VAL A 51 -2.89 -7.79 15.60
CA VAL A 51 -3.51 -9.01 16.13
C VAL A 51 -3.38 -10.15 15.13
N LEU A 52 -2.83 -11.28 15.59
CA LEU A 52 -2.73 -12.52 14.82
C LEU A 52 -3.80 -13.52 15.27
N GLY A 53 -4.63 -13.96 14.32
CA GLY A 53 -5.66 -14.98 14.51
C GLY A 53 -5.45 -16.22 13.65
N VAL A 54 -5.80 -17.38 14.20
CA VAL A 54 -5.89 -18.66 13.48
C VAL A 54 -7.34 -19.11 13.40
N PHE A 55 -7.71 -19.71 12.26
CA PHE A 55 -9.09 -20.10 11.94
C PHE A 55 -9.10 -21.51 11.34
N GLY A 56 -10.18 -22.26 11.59
CA GLY A 56 -10.35 -23.62 11.06
C GLY A 56 -10.68 -23.65 9.57
N SER A 57 -11.14 -22.53 8.99
CA SER A 57 -11.39 -22.42 7.55
C SER A 57 -11.07 -21.02 7.00
N ALA A 58 -10.80 -20.96 5.70
CA ALA A 58 -10.59 -19.69 5.00
C ALA A 58 -11.86 -18.82 5.00
N THR A 59 -13.05 -19.42 4.92
CA THR A 59 -14.34 -18.70 4.98
C THR A 59 -14.48 -17.95 6.31
N GLN A 60 -14.14 -18.58 7.44
CA GLN A 60 -14.18 -17.94 8.74
C GLN A 60 -13.16 -16.80 8.85
N GLY A 61 -11.93 -17.03 8.37
CA GLY A 61 -10.87 -16.02 8.39
C GLY A 61 -11.20 -14.78 7.55
N VAL A 62 -11.70 -14.98 6.32
CA VAL A 62 -12.14 -13.87 5.47
C VAL A 62 -13.37 -13.18 6.07
N GLY A 63 -14.34 -13.94 6.59
CA GLY A 63 -15.50 -13.37 7.27
C GLY A 63 -15.11 -12.47 8.45
N ALA A 64 -14.16 -12.90 9.28
CA ALA A 64 -13.63 -12.09 10.37
C ALA A 64 -12.92 -10.83 9.87
N ALA A 65 -12.08 -10.95 8.84
CA ALA A 65 -11.39 -9.81 8.22
C ALA A 65 -12.37 -8.77 7.66
N THR A 66 -13.44 -9.23 7.02
CA THR A 66 -14.51 -8.38 6.50
C THR A 66 -15.27 -7.69 7.62
N GLU A 67 -15.64 -8.40 8.68
CA GLU A 67 -16.35 -7.80 9.82
C GLU A 67 -15.48 -6.77 10.54
N LEU A 68 -14.19 -7.05 10.73
CA LEU A 68 -13.21 -6.09 11.25
C LEU A 68 -13.27 -4.78 10.45
N GLN A 69 -13.15 -4.86 9.12
CA GLN A 69 -13.15 -3.65 8.29
C GLN A 69 -14.48 -2.89 8.32
N ARG A 70 -15.62 -3.60 8.26
CA ARG A 70 -16.96 -2.98 8.31
C ARG A 70 -17.22 -2.27 9.63
N SER A 71 -17.00 -2.96 10.74
CA SER A 71 -17.20 -2.39 12.07
C SER A 71 -16.19 -1.26 12.35
N HIS A 72 -14.95 -1.39 11.87
CA HIS A 72 -13.95 -0.33 11.97
C HIS A 72 -14.37 0.94 11.21
N GLN A 73 -14.93 0.80 10.00
CA GLN A 73 -15.43 1.94 9.22
C GLN A 73 -16.52 2.73 9.97
N ILE A 74 -17.40 2.03 10.69
CA ILE A 74 -18.42 2.67 11.54
C ILE A 74 -17.77 3.39 12.73
N HIS A 75 -16.75 2.79 13.36
CA HIS A 75 -16.01 3.43 14.45
C HIS A 75 -15.28 4.69 13.99
N LEU A 76 -14.62 4.65 12.82
CA LEU A 76 -13.91 5.80 12.24
C LEU A 76 -14.81 7.03 12.08
N GLN A 77 -16.06 6.84 11.67
CA GLN A 77 -17.02 7.95 11.54
C GLN A 77 -17.33 8.64 12.87
N ARG A 78 -17.28 7.90 13.98
CA ARG A 78 -17.59 8.40 15.32
C ARG A 78 -16.38 9.03 16.01
N TRP A 79 -15.17 8.73 15.53
CA TRP A 79 -13.94 9.15 16.18
C TRP A 79 -13.48 10.53 15.70
N PRO A 80 -12.92 11.36 16.60
CA PRO A 80 -12.24 12.59 16.23
C PRO A 80 -11.13 12.29 15.22
N ALA A 81 -10.93 13.14 14.22
CA ALA A 81 -9.94 12.93 13.17
C ALA A 81 -8.53 12.62 13.71
N VAL A 82 -8.14 13.25 14.82
CA VAL A 82 -6.85 13.06 15.50
C VAL A 82 -6.66 11.68 16.15
N ALA A 83 -7.73 10.89 16.29
CA ALA A 83 -7.71 9.57 16.91
C ALA A 83 -8.06 8.44 15.91
N ARG A 84 -8.24 8.78 14.62
CA ARG A 84 -8.54 7.80 13.57
C ARG A 84 -7.26 7.07 13.19
N MET A 85 -7.20 5.79 13.53
CA MET A 85 -6.21 4.84 13.02
C MET A 85 -6.87 4.06 11.90
N GLU A 86 -6.15 3.82 10.81
CA GLU A 86 -6.62 3.01 9.70
C GLU A 86 -6.30 1.53 9.97
N MET A 87 -7.01 0.58 9.36
CA MET A 87 -6.76 -0.85 9.54
C MET A 87 -6.47 -1.52 8.21
N HIS A 88 -5.47 -2.40 8.17
CA HIS A 88 -5.21 -3.29 7.05
C HIS A 88 -5.14 -4.74 7.50
N VAL A 89 -5.47 -5.67 6.60
CA VAL A 89 -5.61 -7.09 6.94
C VAL A 89 -4.97 -7.98 5.87
N GLY A 90 -4.20 -8.97 6.33
CA GLY A 90 -3.65 -10.04 5.49
C GLY A 90 -4.23 -11.41 5.88
N VAL A 91 -4.64 -12.19 4.89
CA VAL A 91 -5.23 -13.53 5.08
C VAL A 91 -4.46 -14.55 4.26
N ALA A 92 -4.00 -15.62 4.89
CA ALA A 92 -3.32 -16.71 4.21
C ALA A 92 -3.78 -18.07 4.74
N THR A 93 -3.79 -19.05 3.84
CA THR A 93 -4.12 -20.45 4.14
C THR A 93 -2.91 -21.31 3.85
N GLY A 94 -2.56 -22.20 4.78
CA GLY A 94 -1.45 -23.12 4.64
C GLY A 94 -1.19 -23.85 5.95
N GLU A 95 -0.22 -24.76 5.93
CA GLU A 95 0.14 -25.55 7.09
C GLU A 95 0.81 -24.71 8.17
N VAL A 96 0.45 -25.00 9.41
CA VAL A 96 1.02 -24.37 10.60
C VAL A 96 1.23 -25.40 11.71
N LEU A 97 2.26 -25.21 12.51
CA LEU A 97 2.56 -25.98 13.70
C LEU A 97 2.20 -25.16 14.94
N GLU A 98 1.44 -25.75 15.84
CA GLU A 98 1.13 -25.17 17.15
C GLU A 98 2.08 -25.73 18.20
N VAL A 99 2.78 -24.83 18.92
CA VAL A 99 3.71 -25.18 20.00
C VAL A 99 3.47 -24.20 21.15
N ASP A 100 3.16 -24.73 22.34
CA ASP A 100 2.93 -23.93 23.56
C ASP A 100 1.94 -22.76 23.38
N GLY A 101 0.94 -22.94 22.51
CA GLY A 101 -0.10 -21.95 22.22
C GLY A 101 0.29 -20.89 21.17
N ASP A 102 1.55 -20.83 20.74
CA ASP A 102 2.00 -20.04 19.60
C ASP A 102 1.88 -20.85 18.29
N VAL A 103 1.88 -20.15 17.16
CA VAL A 103 1.70 -20.73 15.83
C VAL A 103 2.86 -20.34 14.93
N TYR A 104 3.50 -21.34 14.34
CA TYR A 104 4.63 -21.19 13.42
C TYR A 104 4.29 -21.79 12.08
N GLY A 105 4.79 -21.20 11.01
CA GLY A 105 4.61 -21.75 9.68
C GLY A 105 4.63 -20.67 8.61
N ASP A 106 4.73 -21.13 7.37
CA ASP A 106 4.78 -20.25 6.21
C ASP A 106 3.51 -19.40 6.09
N ALA A 107 2.33 -19.95 6.37
CA ALA A 107 1.07 -19.21 6.35
C ALA A 107 1.05 -18.02 7.33
N VAL A 108 1.76 -18.09 8.45
CA VAL A 108 1.88 -16.98 9.42
C VAL A 108 2.66 -15.84 8.79
N ASN A 109 3.82 -16.15 8.21
CA ASN A 109 4.70 -15.18 7.58
C ASN A 109 4.06 -14.54 6.34
N VAL A 110 3.32 -15.32 5.55
CA VAL A 110 2.59 -14.82 4.39
C VAL A 110 1.46 -13.88 4.83
N ALA A 111 0.64 -14.26 5.81
CA ALA A 111 -0.44 -13.39 6.29
C ALA A 111 0.09 -12.05 6.82
N SER A 112 1.18 -12.06 7.59
CA SER A 112 1.84 -10.84 8.07
C SER A 112 2.32 -9.96 6.90
N ARG A 113 2.99 -10.52 5.90
CA ARG A 113 3.47 -9.74 4.73
C ARG A 113 2.35 -9.21 3.84
N LEU A 114 1.24 -9.95 3.74
CA LEU A 114 0.07 -9.45 3.04
C LEU A 114 -0.55 -8.28 3.80
N CYS A 115 -0.58 -8.34 5.13
CA CYS A 115 -1.04 -7.23 5.95
C CYS A 115 -0.13 -5.99 5.80
N GLU A 116 1.19 -6.17 5.81
CA GLU A 116 2.17 -5.08 5.60
C GLU A 116 2.05 -4.41 4.23
N ARG A 117 1.60 -5.15 3.20
CA ARG A 117 1.44 -4.65 1.83
C ARG A 117 0.04 -4.13 1.53
N ALA A 118 -0.96 -4.57 2.30
CA ALA A 118 -2.34 -4.14 2.15
C ALA A 118 -2.46 -2.66 2.53
N GLY A 119 -3.18 -1.90 1.71
CA GLY A 119 -3.47 -0.51 2.00
C GLY A 119 -4.49 -0.34 3.14
N PRO A 120 -4.64 0.89 3.66
CA PRO A 120 -5.71 1.28 4.58
C PRO A 120 -7.09 0.82 4.10
N GLY A 121 -7.82 0.09 4.95
CA GLY A 121 -9.14 -0.46 4.65
C GLY A 121 -9.12 -1.69 3.73
N GLU A 122 -7.96 -2.22 3.36
CA GLU A 122 -7.85 -3.36 2.45
C GLU A 122 -7.72 -4.70 3.19
N ILE A 123 -8.15 -5.75 2.50
CA ILE A 123 -7.96 -7.15 2.91
C ILE A 123 -7.26 -7.86 1.77
N TRP A 124 -5.99 -8.22 1.96
CA TRP A 124 -5.23 -8.98 0.96
C TRP A 124 -5.17 -10.45 1.33
N THR A 125 -5.28 -11.31 0.33
CA THR A 125 -5.38 -12.75 0.50
C THR A 125 -4.49 -13.49 -0.49
N THR A 126 -3.93 -14.63 -0.09
CA THR A 126 -3.37 -15.60 -1.04
C THR A 126 -4.49 -16.19 -1.91
N ASP A 127 -4.16 -16.66 -3.11
CA ASP A 127 -5.05 -17.46 -3.96
C ASP A 127 -5.69 -18.65 -3.24
N VAL A 128 -4.92 -19.42 -2.45
CA VAL A 128 -5.43 -20.55 -1.67
C VAL A 128 -6.51 -20.10 -0.66
N ALA A 129 -6.31 -18.94 -0.02
CA ALA A 129 -7.29 -18.37 0.91
C ALA A 129 -8.53 -17.85 0.19
N ALA A 130 -8.37 -17.15 -0.94
CA ALA A 130 -9.48 -16.63 -1.73
C ALA A 130 -10.37 -17.77 -2.27
N LEU A 131 -9.76 -18.78 -2.89
CA LEU A 131 -10.47 -19.94 -3.42
C LEU A 131 -11.08 -20.79 -2.31
N GLY A 132 -10.33 -21.03 -1.23
CA GLY A 132 -10.80 -21.81 -0.09
C GLY A 132 -11.92 -21.14 0.71
N ALA A 133 -12.05 -19.81 0.64
CA ALA A 133 -13.14 -19.09 1.29
C ALA A 133 -14.50 -19.35 0.62
N GLY A 134 -14.50 -19.71 -0.67
CA GLY A 134 -15.70 -19.94 -1.45
C GLY A 134 -16.56 -18.67 -1.54
N VAL A 135 -17.86 -18.81 -1.24
CA VAL A 135 -18.80 -17.68 -1.25
C VAL A 135 -18.88 -17.08 0.15
N VAL A 136 -18.39 -15.85 0.30
CA VAL A 136 -18.58 -15.02 1.49
C VAL A 136 -19.57 -13.89 1.14
N PRO A 137 -20.67 -13.70 1.89
CA PRO A 137 -21.67 -12.69 1.56
C PRO A 137 -21.12 -11.26 1.43
N ALA A 138 -21.46 -10.60 0.33
CA ALA A 138 -21.01 -9.24 0.00
C ALA A 138 -19.48 -9.08 0.02
N VAL A 139 -18.75 -10.13 -0.39
CA VAL A 139 -17.31 -10.10 -0.59
C VAL A 139 -16.99 -10.59 -2.00
N GLN A 140 -16.22 -9.81 -2.75
CA GLN A 140 -15.69 -10.19 -4.06
C GLN A 140 -14.18 -10.28 -4.02
N PHE A 141 -13.60 -11.26 -4.72
CA PHE A 141 -12.14 -11.42 -4.78
C PHE A 141 -11.60 -10.89 -6.10
N ARG A 142 -10.90 -9.75 -6.04
CA ARG A 142 -10.21 -9.16 -7.19
C ARG A 142 -8.76 -9.62 -7.22
N LYS A 143 -8.33 -10.28 -8.30
CA LYS A 143 -6.93 -10.66 -8.48
C LYS A 143 -6.07 -9.41 -8.65
N LEU A 144 -5.08 -9.22 -7.77
CA LEU A 144 -4.11 -8.14 -7.86
C LEU A 144 -2.92 -8.49 -8.76
N GLY A 145 -2.57 -9.78 -8.82
CA GLY A 145 -1.46 -10.26 -9.65
C GLY A 145 -0.57 -11.24 -8.91
N VAL A 146 0.65 -11.41 -9.44
CA VAL A 146 1.66 -12.30 -8.87
C VAL A 146 2.74 -11.45 -8.20
N PHE A 147 3.03 -11.73 -6.94
CA PHE A 147 3.96 -10.97 -6.11
C PHE A 147 5.05 -11.86 -5.55
N GLU A 148 6.30 -11.41 -5.60
CA GLU A 148 7.37 -12.02 -4.81
C GLU A 148 7.21 -11.60 -3.35
N LEU A 149 7.06 -12.56 -2.46
CA LEU A 149 7.10 -12.34 -1.01
C LEU A 149 8.48 -12.77 -0.51
N ARG A 150 9.13 -11.90 0.26
CA ARG A 150 10.47 -12.16 0.84
C ARG A 150 10.50 -13.55 1.47
N GLY A 151 11.43 -14.44 1.15
CA GLY A 151 11.51 -15.76 1.79
C GLY A 151 10.46 -16.79 1.32
N LYS A 152 9.69 -16.48 0.28
CA LYS A 152 9.06 -17.49 -0.57
C LYS A 152 10.01 -17.80 -1.73
N SER A 153 10.16 -19.09 -2.06
CA SER A 153 10.89 -19.52 -3.25
C SER A 153 10.11 -19.25 -4.54
N GLU A 154 8.77 -19.28 -4.47
CA GLU A 154 7.89 -19.08 -5.61
C GLU A 154 7.02 -17.83 -5.43
N PRO A 155 6.83 -17.03 -6.49
CA PRO A 155 5.89 -15.91 -6.48
C PRO A 155 4.47 -16.36 -6.11
N GLN A 156 3.76 -15.54 -5.34
CA GLN A 156 2.41 -15.87 -4.86
C GLN A 156 1.36 -15.06 -5.62
N THR A 157 0.26 -15.70 -6.02
CA THR A 157 -0.88 -14.98 -6.58
C THR A 157 -1.69 -14.34 -5.46
N ILE A 158 -1.89 -13.02 -5.52
CA ILE A 158 -2.55 -12.23 -4.48
C ILE A 158 -3.90 -11.72 -4.99
N TYR A 159 -4.88 -11.74 -4.10
CA TYR A 159 -6.24 -11.23 -4.30
C TYR A 159 -6.58 -10.20 -3.23
N GLN A 160 -7.36 -9.20 -3.58
CA GLN A 160 -8.05 -8.32 -2.64
C GLN A 160 -9.46 -8.83 -2.40
N ALA A 161 -9.85 -8.97 -1.13
CA ALA A 161 -11.24 -9.19 -0.76
C ALA A 161 -11.93 -7.83 -0.62
N GLU A 162 -12.72 -7.48 -1.63
CA GLU A 162 -13.54 -6.27 -1.68
C GLU A 162 -14.80 -6.50 -0.83
N TRP A 163 -14.91 -5.77 0.27
CA TRP A 163 -15.94 -5.96 1.30
C TRP A 163 -16.95 -4.81 1.40
N ARG A 164 -16.68 -3.71 0.68
CA ARG A 164 -17.55 -2.54 0.57
C ARG A 164 -18.60 -2.82 -0.50
N ASP A 165 -19.84 -2.42 -0.23
CA ASP A 165 -20.88 -2.45 -1.26
C ASP A 165 -20.48 -1.47 -2.35
N ASN A 166 -20.19 -1.99 -3.55
CA ASN A 166 -20.08 -1.17 -4.74
C ASN A 166 -21.50 -0.68 -5.07
N ASP A 167 -21.77 0.61 -4.86
CA ASP A 167 -22.87 1.25 -5.58
C ASP A 167 -22.50 1.25 -7.08
N SER A 168 -22.95 0.19 -7.76
CA SER A 168 -23.15 0.02 -9.21
C SER A 168 -22.00 -0.60 -10.06
N PRO A 169 -22.28 -1.69 -10.79
CA PRO A 169 -21.42 -2.29 -11.82
C PRO A 169 -21.63 -1.67 -13.23
N GLU A 170 -21.81 -0.36 -13.35
CA GLU A 170 -22.03 0.35 -14.62
C GLU A 170 -21.00 1.47 -14.85
N MET A 171 -19.72 1.13 -14.94
CA MET A 171 -18.70 2.07 -15.46
C MET A 171 -17.69 1.38 -16.40
N LEU A 172 -18.09 0.28 -17.02
CA LEU A 172 -17.44 -0.21 -18.23
C LEU A 172 -18.16 0.42 -19.43
N THR A 173 -17.38 1.08 -20.28
CA THR A 173 -17.74 1.82 -21.51
C THR A 173 -18.15 3.28 -21.31
N MET A 174 -17.21 4.21 -21.55
CA MET A 174 -17.39 5.34 -22.48
C MET A 174 -16.04 6.01 -22.73
N GLN A 175 -15.74 6.14 -24.02
CA GLN A 175 -14.51 6.62 -24.61
C GLN A 175 -14.56 8.15 -24.71
N ALA A 176 -13.45 8.81 -24.36
CA ALA A 176 -13.01 10.17 -24.72
C ALA A 176 -14.04 11.33 -24.86
N GLY A 177 -13.85 12.37 -24.03
CA GLY A 177 -14.37 13.72 -24.27
C GLY A 177 -13.95 14.71 -23.17
N LEU A 178 -13.01 15.60 -23.48
CA LEU A 178 -12.54 16.71 -22.62
C LEU A 178 -13.67 17.73 -22.34
N HIS A 179 -13.90 18.10 -21.07
CA HIS A 179 -13.63 19.44 -20.50
C HIS A 179 -14.48 19.77 -19.25
N SER A 180 -13.73 20.10 -18.19
CA SER A 180 -13.94 21.16 -17.18
C SER A 180 -14.97 21.04 -16.04
N ALA A 181 -14.38 21.16 -14.85
CA ALA A 181 -14.79 22.01 -13.74
C ALA A 181 -15.92 21.54 -12.83
N ILE A 182 -15.64 20.49 -12.07
CA ILE A 182 -16.10 20.34 -10.68
C ILE A 182 -14.88 19.82 -9.91
N ALA A 183 -14.34 20.58 -8.95
CA ALA A 183 -13.24 20.13 -8.11
C ALA A 183 -13.68 18.91 -7.27
N PRO A 184 -13.12 17.70 -7.46
CA PRO A 184 -13.58 16.52 -6.75
C PRO A 184 -12.48 15.97 -5.82
N LEU A 185 -12.79 15.77 -4.53
CA LEU A 185 -12.20 14.72 -3.67
C LEU A 185 -10.65 14.53 -3.60
N ASP A 186 -9.83 15.44 -4.13
CA ASP A 186 -8.39 15.28 -4.40
C ASP A 186 -7.46 15.34 -3.17
N SER A 187 -7.98 15.32 -1.94
CA SER A 187 -7.16 15.46 -0.73
C SER A 187 -6.70 14.14 -0.09
N PHE A 188 -6.96 12.98 -0.72
CA PHE A 188 -6.50 11.66 -0.23
C PHE A 188 -5.61 10.89 -1.23
N PHE A 189 -5.61 11.26 -2.51
CA PHE A 189 -4.82 10.63 -3.55
C PHE A 189 -3.77 11.62 -4.03
N GLY A 190 -2.49 11.25 -3.91
CA GLY A 190 -1.42 12.10 -4.45
C GLY A 190 -1.43 12.07 -5.96
N THR A 191 -1.02 13.17 -6.58
CA THR A 191 -0.68 13.23 -8.00
C THR A 191 0.79 13.59 -8.14
N ILE A 192 1.44 12.99 -9.14
CA ILE A 192 2.80 13.32 -9.55
C ILE A 192 2.77 13.70 -11.02
N GLN A 193 3.23 14.90 -11.30
CA GLN A 193 3.51 15.36 -12.64
C GLN A 193 4.99 15.11 -12.93
N LEU A 194 5.28 14.51 -14.09
CA LEU A 194 6.62 14.28 -14.61
C LEU A 194 6.78 15.01 -15.94
N SER A 195 7.88 15.73 -16.12
CA SER A 195 8.15 16.50 -17.34
C SER A 195 9.51 16.15 -17.93
N TRP A 196 9.52 15.88 -19.24
CA TRP A 196 10.73 15.55 -20.02
C TRP A 196 10.64 16.18 -21.41
N GLN A 197 11.69 16.91 -21.82
CA GLN A 197 11.76 17.60 -23.12
C GLN A 197 10.54 18.48 -23.48
N GLY A 198 9.90 19.09 -22.48
CA GLY A 198 8.73 19.96 -22.67
C GLY A 198 7.39 19.22 -22.70
N GLU A 199 7.38 17.89 -22.74
CA GLU A 199 6.17 17.10 -22.52
C GLU A 199 5.95 16.88 -21.02
N SER A 200 4.70 17.00 -20.58
CA SER A 200 4.32 16.81 -19.17
C SER A 200 3.21 15.78 -19.07
N LEU A 201 3.44 14.76 -18.27
CA LEU A 201 2.49 13.69 -17.98
C LEU A 201 2.12 13.73 -16.50
N SER A 202 0.84 13.56 -16.20
CA SER A 202 0.35 13.54 -14.82
C SER A 202 -0.16 12.15 -14.49
N TYR A 203 0.24 11.65 -13.33
CA TYR A 203 -0.14 10.34 -12.81
C TYR A 203 -0.70 10.52 -11.41
N SER A 204 -1.82 9.89 -11.13
CA SER A 204 -2.36 9.77 -9.77
C SER A 204 -1.76 8.57 -9.06
N SER A 205 -1.98 8.50 -7.74
CA SER A 205 -1.70 7.30 -6.96
C SER A 205 -2.43 6.02 -7.43
N ALA A 206 -3.43 6.14 -8.30
CA ALA A 206 -4.08 4.98 -8.94
C ALA A 206 -3.37 4.54 -10.23
N ASP A 207 -2.53 5.39 -10.82
CA ASP A 207 -1.83 5.14 -12.10
C ASP A 207 -0.47 4.45 -11.91
N VAL A 208 -0.05 4.23 -10.66
CA VAL A 208 1.20 3.53 -10.33
C VAL A 208 1.07 2.01 -10.46
N PRO A 209 2.15 1.27 -10.79
CA PRO A 209 3.52 1.74 -10.98
C PRO A 209 3.74 2.48 -12.31
N VAL A 210 4.40 3.64 -12.22
CA VAL A 210 4.87 4.41 -13.39
C VAL A 210 6.33 4.07 -13.63
N HIS A 211 6.67 3.54 -14.81
CA HIS A 211 8.04 3.22 -15.15
C HIS A 211 8.67 4.31 -16.03
N LEU A 212 9.92 4.63 -15.71
CA LEU A 212 10.79 5.50 -16.47
C LEU A 212 11.85 4.64 -17.14
N GLY A 213 12.15 4.88 -18.42
CA GLY A 213 13.19 4.14 -19.11
C GLY A 213 13.28 4.46 -20.59
N ARG A 214 14.32 3.95 -21.26
CA ARG A 214 14.51 4.19 -22.71
C ARG A 214 13.63 3.33 -23.62
N SER A 215 12.97 2.32 -23.07
CA SER A 215 12.11 1.42 -23.84
C SER A 215 10.74 2.07 -24.06
N SER A 216 10.13 1.84 -25.22
CA SER A 216 8.74 2.24 -25.48
C SER A 216 7.72 1.55 -24.55
N SER A 217 8.14 0.52 -23.82
CA SER A 217 7.37 -0.12 -22.77
C SER A 217 7.33 0.65 -21.45
N ALA A 218 8.16 1.70 -21.28
CA ALA A 218 8.09 2.58 -20.13
C ALA A 218 7.01 3.66 -20.35
N GLN A 219 6.22 3.95 -19.31
CA GLN A 219 5.20 5.00 -19.40
C GLN A 219 5.80 6.38 -19.65
N LEU A 220 6.98 6.66 -19.09
CA LEU A 220 7.79 7.82 -19.48
C LEU A 220 9.03 7.33 -20.25
N CYS A 221 8.98 7.47 -21.56
CA CYS A 221 10.04 7.05 -22.47
C CYS A 221 11.12 8.13 -22.57
N ILE A 222 12.35 7.81 -22.16
CA ILE A 222 13.49 8.73 -22.11
C ILE A 222 14.56 8.19 -23.04
N THR A 223 14.54 8.71 -24.27
CA THR A 223 15.42 8.27 -25.36
C THR A 223 16.85 8.79 -25.16
N ASP A 224 17.58 8.18 -24.23
CA ASP A 224 19.00 8.42 -23.99
C ASP A 224 19.73 7.06 -23.81
N PRO A 225 20.88 6.84 -24.46
CA PRO A 225 21.60 5.58 -24.39
C PRO A 225 22.12 5.22 -22.98
N ARG A 226 22.29 6.20 -22.08
CA ARG A 226 22.71 5.99 -20.69
C ARG A 226 21.54 5.52 -19.81
N VAL A 227 20.31 5.69 -20.28
CA VAL A 227 19.10 5.27 -19.56
C VAL A 227 18.84 3.79 -19.84
N SER A 228 18.69 2.98 -18.78
CA SER A 228 18.28 1.58 -18.88
C SER A 228 16.88 1.42 -19.50
N ARG A 229 16.60 0.26 -20.11
CA ARG A 229 15.30 -0.01 -20.78
C ARG A 229 14.11 0.22 -19.85
N MET A 230 14.22 -0.31 -18.64
CA MET A 230 13.42 0.02 -17.46
C MET A 230 14.43 0.54 -16.45
N HIS A 231 14.40 1.83 -16.16
CA HIS A 231 15.44 2.51 -15.38
C HIS A 231 15.02 2.73 -13.94
N ALA A 232 13.83 3.28 -13.75
CA ALA A 232 13.28 3.55 -12.44
C ALA A 232 11.78 3.27 -12.44
N ARG A 233 11.23 3.00 -11.27
CA ARG A 233 9.81 2.78 -11.05
C ARG A 233 9.32 3.72 -9.96
N ILE A 234 8.18 4.36 -10.19
CA ILE A 234 7.49 5.15 -9.19
C ILE A 234 6.28 4.36 -8.72
N ASP A 235 6.25 4.07 -7.43
CA ASP A 235 5.14 3.42 -6.75
C ASP A 235 4.43 4.41 -5.83
N TRP A 236 3.21 4.08 -5.42
CA TRP A 236 2.52 4.77 -4.34
C TRP A 236 2.45 3.87 -3.13
N HIS A 237 3.02 4.30 -2.01
CA HIS A 237 2.88 3.61 -0.73
C HIS A 237 3.00 4.59 0.43
N ASN A 238 2.30 4.33 1.53
CA ASN A 238 2.29 5.18 2.73
C ASN A 238 1.96 6.66 2.44
N GLY A 239 1.01 6.93 1.52
CA GLY A 239 0.58 8.29 1.19
C GLY A 239 1.62 9.09 0.40
N ALA A 240 2.51 8.41 -0.32
CA ALA A 240 3.60 9.04 -1.05
C ALA A 240 3.99 8.31 -2.31
N PHE A 241 4.48 9.07 -3.29
CA PHE A 241 5.21 8.50 -4.40
C PHE A 241 6.62 8.13 -3.95
N THR A 242 7.08 6.96 -4.34
CA THR A 242 8.45 6.50 -4.08
C THR A 242 9.10 6.10 -5.38
N LEU A 243 10.24 6.71 -5.66
CA LEU A 243 11.09 6.36 -6.77
C LEU A 243 12.04 5.24 -6.35
N THR A 244 12.02 4.14 -7.07
CA THR A 244 12.95 3.01 -6.92
C THR A 244 13.87 2.96 -8.14
N ASP A 245 15.17 2.94 -7.90
CA ASP A 245 16.17 2.73 -8.95
C ASP A 245 16.29 1.24 -9.28
N VAL A 246 16.10 0.87 -10.54
CA VAL A 246 16.30 -0.50 -11.04
C VAL A 246 17.37 -0.56 -12.13
N SER A 247 18.15 0.51 -12.26
CA SER A 247 19.06 0.72 -13.38
C SER A 247 20.44 0.09 -13.19
N SER A 248 21.21 0.08 -14.27
CA SER A 248 22.63 -0.31 -14.25
C SER A 248 23.57 0.83 -13.85
N PHE A 249 23.16 2.08 -14.06
CA PHE A 249 24.06 3.25 -13.98
C PHE A 249 23.72 4.21 -12.84
N GLY A 250 22.59 4.00 -12.15
CA GLY A 250 22.17 4.78 -11.00
C GLY A 250 21.11 5.83 -11.35
N THR A 251 20.36 6.22 -10.32
CA THR A 251 19.40 7.33 -10.35
C THR A 251 19.77 8.35 -9.26
N TRP A 252 19.62 9.64 -9.57
CA TRP A 252 19.87 10.75 -8.64
C TRP A 252 18.65 11.65 -8.54
N VAL A 253 18.31 12.09 -7.33
CA VAL A 253 17.17 12.97 -7.06
C VAL A 253 17.66 14.25 -6.41
N TYR A 254 17.20 15.37 -6.93
CA TYR A 254 17.40 16.70 -6.38
C TYR A 254 16.05 17.30 -6.03
N TYR A 255 15.90 17.92 -4.86
CA TYR A 255 14.68 18.61 -4.46
C TYR A 255 14.90 20.12 -4.55
N GLU A 256 13.93 20.84 -5.09
CA GLU A 256 13.98 22.29 -5.17
C GLU A 256 14.03 22.91 -3.76
N GLY A 257 15.04 23.76 -3.51
CA GLY A 257 15.28 24.36 -2.20
C GLY A 257 16.08 23.50 -1.22
N GLY A 258 16.56 22.32 -1.63
CA GLY A 258 17.51 21.51 -0.86
C GLY A 258 18.95 21.65 -1.36
N ASP A 259 19.93 21.48 -0.48
CA ASP A 259 21.36 21.61 -0.81
C ASP A 259 22.03 20.29 -1.23
N ALA A 260 21.31 19.16 -1.14
CA ALA A 260 21.88 17.83 -1.32
C ALA A 260 21.19 17.03 -2.44
N VAL A 261 22.00 16.34 -3.25
CA VAL A 261 21.55 15.36 -4.23
C VAL A 261 21.52 13.98 -3.58
N VAL A 262 20.40 13.28 -3.70
CA VAL A 262 20.22 11.90 -3.21
C VAL A 262 20.58 10.93 -4.34
N ALA A 263 21.64 10.13 -4.16
CA ALA A 263 21.98 9.06 -5.09
C ALA A 263 21.35 7.74 -4.63
N LEU A 264 20.53 7.11 -5.48
CA LEU A 264 19.80 5.89 -5.11
C LEU A 264 20.64 4.63 -5.30
N ARG A 265 21.14 4.36 -6.51
CA ARG A 265 21.97 3.17 -6.83
C ARG A 265 21.34 1.85 -6.34
N ARG A 266 20.20 1.49 -6.93
CA ARG A 266 19.34 0.35 -6.53
C ARG A 266 18.62 0.50 -5.18
N ASP A 267 18.64 1.69 -4.62
CA ASP A 267 17.82 2.06 -3.47
C ASP A 267 16.56 2.82 -3.92
N ALA A 268 15.75 3.25 -2.97
CA ALA A 268 14.53 4.00 -3.20
C ALA A 268 14.44 5.27 -2.33
N CYS A 269 13.76 6.29 -2.82
CA CYS A 269 13.43 7.48 -2.01
C CYS A 269 12.02 7.98 -2.27
N ARG A 270 11.47 8.65 -1.26
CA ARG A 270 10.16 9.30 -1.35
C ARG A 270 10.24 10.57 -2.20
N LEU A 271 9.37 10.71 -3.19
CA LEU A 271 9.20 11.96 -3.93
C LEU A 271 8.17 12.85 -3.23
N TYR A 272 8.48 14.13 -3.14
CA TYR A 272 7.65 15.15 -2.51
C TYR A 272 8.00 16.54 -3.05
N GLY A 273 7.06 17.48 -2.94
CA GLY A 273 7.29 18.85 -3.42
C GLY A 273 7.66 18.89 -4.90
N THR A 274 8.68 19.65 -5.25
CA THR A 274 9.22 19.77 -6.60
C THR A 274 10.70 19.40 -6.63
N GLY A 275 11.17 18.92 -7.77
CA GLY A 275 12.57 18.56 -7.94
C GLY A 275 12.88 17.98 -9.31
N GLN A 276 14.05 17.38 -9.42
CA GLN A 276 14.53 16.72 -10.64
C GLN A 276 15.04 15.31 -10.34
N ILE A 277 14.94 14.43 -11.33
CA ILE A 277 15.46 13.07 -11.33
C ILE A 277 16.42 12.92 -12.50
N ALA A 278 17.72 12.74 -12.23
CA ALA A 278 18.71 12.42 -13.26
C ALA A 278 18.89 10.90 -13.37
N LEU A 279 18.87 10.38 -14.60
CA LEU A 279 18.92 8.95 -14.89
C LEU A 279 20.24 8.56 -15.57
N GLY A 280 20.95 7.59 -15.01
CA GLY A 280 22.15 7.02 -15.60
C GLY A 280 23.42 7.86 -15.49
N MET A 281 23.33 9.09 -14.99
CA MET A 281 24.46 9.88 -14.51
C MET A 281 24.02 10.95 -13.49
N PRO A 282 24.94 11.46 -12.65
CA PRO A 282 24.66 12.59 -11.75
C PRO A 282 24.23 13.86 -12.50
N PHE A 283 23.74 14.86 -11.77
CA PHE A 283 23.41 16.20 -12.28
C PHE A 283 24.65 16.94 -12.80
N GLU A 284 25.06 16.59 -14.03
CA GLU A 284 26.12 17.24 -14.80
C GLU A 284 25.55 17.69 -16.16
N ALA A 285 26.36 18.41 -16.94
CA ALA A 285 25.94 18.90 -18.25
C ALA A 285 25.50 17.73 -19.16
N GLY A 286 24.25 17.80 -19.63
CA GLY A 286 23.67 16.80 -20.53
C GLY A 286 23.14 15.54 -19.82
N ALA A 287 22.95 15.55 -18.50
CA ALA A 287 22.22 14.49 -17.81
C ALA A 287 20.75 14.43 -18.28
N PRO A 288 20.18 13.24 -18.51
CA PRO A 288 18.77 13.10 -18.82
C PRO A 288 17.96 13.28 -17.52
N SER A 289 17.53 14.52 -17.30
CA SER A 289 16.82 14.96 -16.10
C SER A 289 15.33 15.12 -16.35
N VAL A 290 14.52 14.47 -15.53
CA VAL A 290 13.06 14.58 -15.49
C VAL A 290 12.67 15.51 -14.35
N ASP A 291 11.92 16.58 -14.65
CA ASP A 291 11.32 17.40 -13.59
C ASP A 291 10.12 16.67 -12.98
N PHE A 292 9.94 16.77 -11.68
CA PHE A 292 8.77 16.26 -11.01
C PHE A 292 8.10 17.30 -10.11
N ARG A 293 6.78 17.18 -9.97
CA ARG A 293 5.98 17.91 -9.00
C ARG A 293 4.95 16.99 -8.38
N VAL A 294 4.96 16.87 -7.06
CA VAL A 294 3.98 16.12 -6.29
C VAL A 294 2.95 17.06 -5.68
N ALA A 295 1.67 16.78 -5.88
CA ALA A 295 0.54 17.46 -5.26
C ALA A 295 -0.32 16.45 -4.47
N GLY A 296 -1.03 16.92 -3.44
CA GLY A 296 -1.91 16.07 -2.62
C GLY A 296 -1.20 15.17 -1.58
N SER A 297 0.13 15.16 -1.53
CA SER A 297 0.87 14.53 -0.42
C SER A 297 0.82 15.43 0.81
N SER A 298 0.24 14.97 1.92
CA SER A 298 0.32 15.67 3.20
C SER A 298 1.78 15.70 3.69
N MET A 299 2.50 16.75 3.29
CA MET A 299 3.85 17.02 3.77
C MET A 299 3.74 18.03 4.90
N ARG A 300 3.92 17.57 6.15
CA ARG A 300 4.35 18.45 7.24
C ARG A 300 5.85 18.24 7.42
N LEU A 301 6.63 19.19 6.91
CA LEU A 301 7.99 19.44 7.37
C LEU A 301 7.86 20.30 8.64
N GLY A 302 8.43 19.83 9.75
CA GLY A 302 8.49 20.55 11.03
C GLY A 302 7.99 19.72 12.19
#